data_AF-A0A7M3ZPF2-F1
#
_entry.id   AF-A0A7M3ZPF2-F1
#
_cell.length_a   1.000
_cell.length_b   1.000
_cell.length_c   1.000
_cell.angle_alpha   90.00
_cell.angle_beta   90.00
_cell.angle_gamma   90.00
#
_symmetry.space_group_name_H-M   'P 1'
#
loop_
_entity.id
_entity.type
_entity.pdbx_description
1 polymer ?
#
loop_
_entity_poly.entity_id
_entity_poly.type
_entity_poly.pdbx_seq_one_letter_code
_entity_poly.pdbx_strand_id
1 'polypeptide(L)'
;MTQTTVLIDAQCVMCNGLARFLQQRARSDASLAILGIESDEGQAMIADFPERLKAMDTVYVVRNGRVYGRSAGAIRLLLCMKWYYAMWYP
;
A
#
# COMPACT_ATOMS: atom_id res chain seq x y z
N MET A 1 -16.09 -5.83 2.45
CA MET A 1 -15.04 -4.95 2.99
C MET A 1 -13.76 -5.20 2.20
N THR A 2 -13.21 -4.20 1.52
CA THR A 2 -11.94 -4.36 0.79
C THR A 2 -10.76 -4.10 1.71
N GLN A 3 -10.03 -5.15 2.08
CA GLN A 3 -8.78 -5.03 2.83
C GLN A 3 -7.64 -4.61 1.90
N THR A 4 -6.91 -3.57 2.30
CA THR A 4 -5.79 -3.00 1.57
C THR A 4 -4.57 -3.00 2.48
N THR A 5 -3.57 -3.77 2.13
CA THR A 5 -2.31 -3.88 2.85
C THR A 5 -1.21 -3.22 2.03
N VAL A 6 -0.54 -2.22 2.59
CA VAL A 6 0.55 -1.49 1.95
C VAL A 6 1.85 -2.01 2.52
N LEU A 7 2.72 -2.54 1.67
CA LEU A 7 4.10 -2.87 2.03
C LEU A 7 5.01 -1.73 1.58
N ILE A 8 5.72 -1.16 2.54
CA ILE A 8 6.63 -0.03 2.35
C ILE A 8 7.99 -0.33 2.95
N ASP A 9 9.03 0.20 2.31
CA ASP A 9 10.38 0.13 2.84
C ASP A 9 10.52 1.05 4.07
N ALA A 10 11.03 0.50 5.17
CA ALA A 10 11.15 1.23 6.43
C ALA A 10 12.37 2.18 6.44
N GLN A 11 13.33 1.97 5.55
CA GLN A 11 14.55 2.77 5.42
C GLN A 11 14.30 4.06 4.62
N CYS A 12 13.24 4.10 3.81
CA CYS A 12 12.84 5.27 3.04
C CYS A 12 11.95 6.23 3.86
N VAL A 13 12.51 7.38 4.24
CA VAL A 13 11.79 8.48 4.94
C VAL A 13 10.52 8.91 4.18
N MET A 14 10.57 8.90 2.85
CA MET A 14 9.45 9.28 2.00
C MET A 14 8.30 8.26 2.07
N CYS A 15 8.63 6.97 2.12
CA CYS A 15 7.65 5.89 2.23
C CYS A 15 6.94 5.93 3.58
N ASN A 16 7.69 6.12 4.67
CA ASN A 16 7.14 6.24 6.02
C ASN A 16 6.25 7.49 6.18
N GLY A 17 6.65 8.62 5.59
CA GLY A 17 5.81 9.83 5.53
C GLY A 17 4.47 9.57 4.83
N LEU A 18 4.50 8.86 3.70
CA LEU A 18 3.31 8.48 2.94
C LEU A 18 2.42 7.52 3.74
N ALA A 19 3.02 6.59 4.49
CA ALA A 19 2.34 5.69 5.41
C ALA A 19 1.53 6.43 6.49
N ARG A 20 2.21 7.33 7.21
CA ARG A 20 1.58 8.17 8.25
C ARG A 20 0.48 9.05 7.66
N PHE A 21 0.70 9.58 6.47
CA PHE A 21 -0.27 10.41 5.77
C PHE A 21 -1.54 9.62 5.43
N LEU A 22 -1.38 8.38 4.95
CA LEU A 22 -2.47 7.48 4.66
C LEU A 22 -3.23 7.09 5.92
N GLN A 23 -2.55 6.66 6.98
CA GLN A 23 -3.17 6.32 8.27
C GLN A 23 -4.01 7.47 8.84
N GLN A 24 -3.50 8.70 8.78
CA GLN A 24 -4.21 9.88 9.29
C GLN A 24 -5.45 10.26 8.46
N ARG A 25 -5.48 9.89 7.17
CA ARG A 25 -6.54 10.30 6.22
C ARG A 25 -7.41 9.14 5.73
N ALA A 26 -7.10 7.91 6.15
CA ALA A 26 -7.89 6.73 5.88
C ALA A 26 -9.28 6.87 6.50
N ARG A 27 -10.29 6.33 5.81
CA ARG A 27 -11.63 6.24 6.38
C ARG A 27 -11.65 5.15 7.45
N SER A 28 -12.39 5.36 8.53
CA SER A 28 -12.61 4.32 9.56
C SER A 28 -13.29 3.06 9.01
N ASP A 29 -13.99 3.17 7.87
CA ASP A 29 -14.61 2.06 7.16
C ASP A 29 -13.65 1.35 6.19
N ALA A 30 -12.51 1.97 5.86
CA ALA A 30 -11.50 1.38 4.99
C ALA A 30 -10.49 0.58 5.83
N SER A 31 -10.44 -0.74 5.61
CA SER A 31 -9.46 -1.62 6.23
C SER A 31 -8.08 -1.43 5.55
N LEU A 32 -7.35 -0.40 5.98
CA LEU A 32 -5.99 -0.11 5.55
C LEU A 32 -4.98 -0.65 6.58
N ALA A 33 -4.15 -1.59 6.18
CA ALA A 33 -3.01 -2.08 6.95
C ALA A 33 -1.71 -1.61 6.30
N ILE A 34 -0.70 -1.32 7.12
CA ILE A 34 0.63 -0.91 6.66
C ILE A 34 1.65 -1.84 7.28
N LEU A 35 2.47 -2.47 6.43
CA LEU A 35 3.51 -3.42 6.81
C LEU A 35 4.86 -2.95 6.24
N GLY A 36 5.93 -3.21 6.98
CA GLY A 36 7.29 -3.01 6.50
C GLY A 36 7.69 -4.13 5.53
N ILE A 37 8.31 -3.78 4.40
CA ILE A 37 8.90 -4.76 3.46
C ILE A 37 9.96 -5.63 4.17
N GLU A 38 10.72 -5.06 5.09
CA GLU A 38 11.78 -5.73 5.85
C GLU A 38 11.25 -6.61 7.00
N SER A 39 9.95 -6.52 7.33
CA SER A 39 9.37 -7.33 8.40
C SER A 39 9.13 -8.76 7.92
N ASP A 40 9.23 -9.76 8.80
CA ASP A 40 9.00 -11.18 8.47
C ASP A 40 7.67 -11.40 7.72
N GLU A 41 6.61 -10.71 8.13
CA GLU A 41 5.30 -10.74 7.47
C GLU A 41 5.34 -10.16 6.04
N GLY A 42 6.11 -9.09 5.85
CA GLY A 42 6.29 -8.44 4.55
C GLY A 42 7.11 -9.29 3.59
N GLN A 43 8.21 -9.88 4.06
CA GLN A 43 9.04 -10.80 3.28
C GLN A 43 8.27 -12.07 2.89
N ALA A 44 7.46 -12.63 3.79
CA ALA A 44 6.62 -13.78 3.47
C ALA A 44 5.59 -13.47 2.37
N MET A 45 4.96 -12.30 2.42
CA MET A 45 4.05 -11.83 1.38
C MET A 45 4.77 -11.59 0.04
N ILE A 46 5.97 -11.01 0.08
CA ILE A 46 6.77 -10.76 -1.13
C ILE A 46 7.28 -12.06 -1.74
N ALA A 47 7.58 -13.07 -0.93
CA ALA A 47 7.99 -14.39 -1.40
C ALA A 47 6.92 -15.06 -2.29
N ASP A 48 5.63 -14.81 -2.01
CA ASP A 48 4.51 -15.30 -2.81
C ASP A 48 4.27 -14.46 -4.10
N PHE A 49 4.88 -13.28 -4.21
CA PHE A 49 4.67 -12.41 -5.36
C PHE A 49 5.30 -12.95 -6.65
N PRO A 50 4.67 -12.68 -7.82
CA PRO A 50 5.24 -13.01 -9.12
C PRO A 50 6.59 -12.31 -9.31
N GLU A 51 7.54 -12.98 -9.98
CA GLU A 51 8.90 -12.45 -10.22
C GLU A 51 8.91 -11.07 -10.88
N ARG A 52 7.92 -10.76 -11.73
CA ARG A 52 7.78 -9.42 -12.35
C ARG A 52 7.59 -8.31 -11.32
N LEU A 53 6.92 -8.60 -10.19
CA LEU A 53 6.78 -7.65 -9.10
C LEU A 53 8.03 -7.62 -8.22
N LYS A 54 8.64 -8.78 -7.92
CA LYS A 54 9.91 -8.84 -7.16
C LYS A 54 11.04 -8.04 -7.83
N ALA A 55 11.06 -8.00 -9.16
CA ALA A 55 12.02 -7.20 -9.92
C ALA A 55 11.82 -5.68 -9.75
N MET A 56 10.68 -5.23 -9.23
CA MET A 56 10.39 -3.83 -8.96
C MET A 56 10.62 -3.52 -7.47
N ASP A 57 11.87 -3.30 -7.10
CA ASP A 57 12.36 -2.95 -5.75
C ASP A 57 11.74 -1.63 -5.19
N THR A 58 10.43 -1.64 -4.95
CA THR A 58 9.60 -0.45 -4.73
C THR A 58 8.39 -0.77 -3.85
N VAL A 59 7.64 0.27 -3.47
CA VAL A 59 6.41 0.15 -2.68
C VAL A 59 5.37 -0.78 -3.34
N TYR A 60 4.85 -1.73 -2.56
CA TYR A 60 3.80 -2.66 -2.97
C TYR A 60 2.49 -2.37 -2.24
N VAL A 61 1.37 -2.50 -2.94
CA VAL A 61 0.03 -2.37 -2.36
C VAL A 61 -0.78 -3.60 -2.72
N VAL A 62 -1.12 -4.40 -1.72
CA VAL A 62 -2.00 -5.56 -1.85
C VAL A 62 -3.42 -5.11 -1.55
N ARG A 63 -4.31 -5.17 -2.55
CA ARG A 63 -5.72 -4.87 -2.36
C ARG A 63 -6.55 -6.03 -2.88
N ASN A 64 -7.35 -6.64 -1.99
CA ASN A 64 -8.22 -7.76 -2.34
C ASN A 64 -7.48 -8.90 -3.08
N GLY A 65 -6.29 -9.26 -2.61
CA GLY A 65 -5.43 -10.29 -3.22
C GLY A 65 -4.73 -9.88 -4.51
N ARG A 66 -4.90 -8.64 -5.00
CA ARG A 66 -4.16 -8.11 -6.14
C ARG A 66 -3.02 -7.23 -5.67
N VAL A 67 -1.83 -7.51 -6.17
CA VAL A 67 -0.63 -6.73 -5.87
C VAL A 67 -0.47 -5.64 -6.93
N TYR A 68 -0.34 -4.41 -6.47
CA TYR A 68 -0.14 -3.22 -7.28
C TYR A 68 1.20 -2.60 -6.91
N GLY A 69 2.09 -2.44 -7.89
CA GLY A 69 3.36 -1.73 -7.69
C GLY A 69 3.23 -0.22 -7.87
N ARG A 70 4.10 0.52 -7.16
CA ARG A 70 4.45 1.91 -7.45
C ARG A 70 3.23 2.86 -7.50
N SER A 71 3.03 3.54 -8.63
CA SER A 71 1.99 4.57 -8.83
C SER A 71 0.57 4.01 -8.84
N ALA A 72 0.37 2.78 -9.34
CA ALA A 72 -0.96 2.16 -9.39
C ALA A 72 -1.51 1.88 -7.99
N GLY A 73 -0.64 1.48 -7.06
CA GLY A 73 -0.97 1.29 -5.65
C GLY A 73 -1.30 2.63 -4.97
N ALA A 74 -0.46 3.64 -5.16
CA ALA A 74 -0.63 4.98 -4.57
C ALA A 74 -1.95 5.65 -5.00
N ILE A 75 -2.33 5.55 -6.28
CA ILE A 75 -3.61 6.11 -6.75
C ILE A 75 -4.79 5.32 -6.18
N ARG A 76 -4.70 3.99 -6.05
CA ARG A 76 -5.74 3.17 -5.39
C ARG A 76 -5.89 3.50 -3.91
N LEU A 77 -4.82 3.95 -3.25
CA LEU A 77 -4.85 4.35 -1.85
C LEU A 77 -5.72 5.60 -1.63
N LEU A 78 -5.84 6.49 -2.61
CA LEU A 78 -6.78 7.62 -2.58
C LEU A 78 -8.24 7.16 -2.46
N LEU A 79 -8.59 5.99 -3.00
CA LEU A 79 -9.94 5.40 -2.85
C LEU A 79 -10.22 4.93 -1.42
N CYS A 80 -9.19 4.64 -0.63
CA CYS A 80 -9.33 4.26 0.78
C CYS A 80 -9.39 5.48 1.72
N MET A 81 -9.05 6.67 1.21
CA MET A 81 -9.16 7.93 1.93
C MET A 81 -10.59 8.49 1.90
N LYS A 82 -10.81 9.59 2.62
CA LYS A 82 -12.10 10.29 2.67
C LYS A 82 -12.62 10.62 1.26
N TRP A 83 -13.94 10.72 1.13
CA TRP A 83 -14.65 10.86 -0.15
C TRP A 83 -14.14 12.00 -1.04
N TYR A 84 -13.65 13.10 -0.44
CA TYR A 84 -13.06 14.22 -1.18
C TYR A 84 -11.73 13.89 -1.88
N TYR A 85 -10.95 12.91 -1.43
CA TYR A 85 -9.77 12.43 -2.16
C TYR A 85 -10.14 11.44 -3.26
N ALA A 86 -11.15 10.60 -3.01
CA ALA A 86 -11.66 9.67 -4.01
C ALA A 86 -12.21 10.41 -5.25
N MET A 87 -12.69 11.65 -5.09
CA MET A 87 -13.14 12.49 -6.21
C MET A 87 -12.02 12.95 -7.15
N TRP A 88 -10.76 12.90 -6.72
CA TRP A 88 -9.58 13.25 -7.53
C TRP A 88 -8.98 12.04 -8.24
N TYR A 89 -9.63 10.88 -8.16
CA TYR A 89 -9.25 9.68 -8.89
C TYR A 89 -9.78 9.81 -10.35
N PRO A 90 -8.90 9.87 -11.37
CA PRO A 90 -9.30 9.94 -12.78
C PRO A 90 -9.90 8.64 -13.31
#